data_AF-A0A1H8HYV8-F1
#
_entry.id   AF-A0A1H8HYV8-F1
#
_cell.length_a   1.000
_cell.length_b   1.000
_cell.length_c   1.000
_cell.angle_alpha   90.00
_cell.angle_beta   90.00
_cell.angle_gamma   90.00
#
_symmetry.space_group_name_H-M   'P 1'
#
loop_
_entity.id
_entity.type
_entity.pdbx_description
1 polymer ?
#
loop_
_entity_poly.entity_id
_entity_poly.type
_entity_poly.pdbx_seq_one_letter_code
_entity_poly.pdbx_strand_id
1 'polypeptide(L)'
;MTTGTSRLNLFRPSRPSRPSRWFRLAWIVPALVVASTLVVFAANGLSALPAVESFMRTYPGVSTQPAAVPLGIPTWLAWQHGLNAFFILFVLRTGWQVRTTKRPSIFWTRTNTGWLRTKNPPIRITLDLWQHIVFDSLWAVNGIVFYVLLFATGQWLRIVPTNWDVFPNAVSAGLQYASLNWPTDAGWVHYNALQLLSYFAVVFLAAPIALVTGLRMSPGLSARLRRFDRVFPLPVARRLHFATLIFFVVFIIVHVLLVLTTGARANLNHMYAARNDDGWLGVWIFAGSLVLAAAVWLGARPAVVRAVAARSGRIIHRTR
;
A
#
# COMPACT_ATOMS: atom_id res chain seq x y z
N MET A 1 29.63 36.36 61.26
CA MET A 1 28.18 36.15 61.50
C MET A 1 27.45 36.24 60.18
N THR A 2 26.63 35.23 59.93
CA THR A 2 25.82 34.94 58.75
C THR A 2 24.59 35.84 58.65
N THR A 3 24.09 36.05 57.43
CA THR A 3 22.67 36.14 57.00
C THR A 3 22.69 36.66 55.55
N GLY A 4 22.06 36.07 54.53
CA GLY A 4 21.01 35.06 54.47
C GLY A 4 20.06 35.44 53.32
N THR A 5 20.49 35.31 52.06
CA THR A 5 19.63 35.55 50.89
C THR A 5 18.81 34.32 50.58
N SER A 6 17.53 34.39 50.96
CA SER A 6 16.49 33.40 50.67
C SER A 6 16.33 33.19 49.16
N ARG A 7 16.66 31.99 48.67
CA ARG A 7 16.26 31.51 47.34
C ARG A 7 14.84 30.99 47.43
N LEU A 8 13.88 31.75 46.90
CA LEU A 8 12.55 31.26 46.56
C LEU A 8 12.68 30.22 45.43
N ASN A 9 12.73 28.94 45.80
CA ASN A 9 12.51 27.83 44.89
C ASN A 9 11.04 27.87 44.46
N LEU A 10 10.79 28.49 43.31
CA LEU A 10 9.53 28.36 42.56
C LEU A 10 9.27 26.88 42.30
N PHE A 11 8.22 26.35 42.94
CA PHE A 11 7.62 25.06 42.63
C PHE A 11 7.37 24.99 41.11
N ARG A 12 8.20 24.22 40.41
CA ARG A 12 7.98 23.90 39.01
C ARG A 12 6.96 22.75 38.99
N PRO A 13 5.72 22.93 38.51
CA PRO A 13 4.76 21.83 38.44
C PRO A 13 5.37 20.70 37.61
N SER A 14 5.37 19.49 38.16
CA SER A 14 5.77 18.28 37.46
C SER A 14 4.91 18.17 36.20
N ARG A 15 5.54 18.11 35.02
CA ARG A 15 4.80 17.86 33.78
C ARG A 15 4.07 16.53 33.93
N PRO A 16 2.76 16.44 33.67
CA PRO A 16 2.06 15.16 33.72
C PRO A 16 2.79 14.16 32.83
N SER A 17 3.19 13.03 33.41
CA SER A 17 3.85 11.97 32.68
C SER A 17 2.96 11.55 31.53
N ARG A 18 3.43 11.70 30.29
CA ARG A 18 2.69 11.19 29.12
C ARG A 18 2.48 9.68 29.34
N PRO A 19 1.24 9.17 29.30
CA PRO A 19 0.99 7.76 29.51
C PRO A 19 1.83 6.95 28.52
N SER A 20 2.52 5.93 29.03
CA SER A 20 3.44 5.15 28.22
C SER A 20 2.68 4.51 27.06
N ARG A 21 3.31 4.45 25.88
CA ARG A 21 2.73 3.76 24.72
C ARG A 21 2.44 2.28 25.05
N TRP A 22 3.27 1.70 25.91
CA TRP A 22 3.13 0.36 26.46
C TRP A 22 1.84 0.19 27.27
N PHE A 23 1.44 1.19 28.08
CA PHE A 23 0.17 1.15 28.81
C PHE A 23 -1.04 1.16 27.86
N ARG A 24 -0.98 1.92 26.76
CA ARG A 24 -2.06 1.89 25.75
C ARG A 24 -2.11 0.58 24.99
N LEU A 25 -0.95 0.04 24.61
CA LEU A 25 -0.85 -1.26 23.93
C LEU A 25 -1.36 -2.42 24.81
N ALA A 26 -1.12 -2.36 26.11
CA ALA A 26 -1.57 -3.36 27.08
C ALA A 26 -3.11 -3.51 27.12
N TRP A 27 -3.86 -2.49 26.73
CA TRP A 27 -5.33 -2.55 26.64
C TRP A 27 -5.85 -2.73 25.22
N ILE A 28 -5.17 -2.15 24.23
CA ILE A 28 -5.54 -2.28 22.82
C ILE A 28 -5.42 -3.73 22.34
N VAL A 29 -4.33 -4.42 22.70
CA VAL A 29 -4.11 -5.80 22.24
C VAL A 29 -5.20 -6.75 22.77
N PRO A 30 -5.49 -6.81 24.08
CA PRO A 30 -6.60 -7.63 24.58
C PRO A 30 -7.94 -7.24 23.98
N ALA A 31 -8.23 -5.93 23.81
CA ALA A 31 -9.48 -5.49 23.20
C ALA A 31 -9.63 -5.97 21.75
N LEU A 32 -8.55 -5.92 20.95
CA LEU A 32 -8.54 -6.44 19.58
C LEU A 32 -8.71 -7.95 19.55
N VAL A 33 -8.08 -8.67 20.49
CA VAL A 33 -8.26 -10.13 20.61
C VAL A 33 -9.72 -10.46 20.93
N VAL A 34 -10.30 -9.83 21.96
CA VAL A 34 -11.70 -10.04 22.33
C VAL A 34 -12.63 -9.70 21.15
N ALA A 35 -12.43 -8.57 20.48
CA ALA A 35 -13.23 -8.19 19.32
C ALA A 35 -13.10 -9.22 18.18
N SER A 36 -11.90 -9.71 17.90
CA SER A 36 -11.68 -10.73 16.87
C SER A 36 -12.36 -12.04 17.25
N THR A 37 -12.24 -12.48 18.50
CA THR A 37 -12.91 -13.68 19.01
C THR A 37 -14.44 -13.56 18.90
N LEU A 38 -15.02 -12.40 19.23
CA LEU A 38 -16.45 -12.15 19.06
C LEU A 38 -16.88 -12.21 17.60
N VAL A 39 -16.08 -11.66 16.67
CA VAL A 39 -16.33 -11.78 15.23
C VAL A 39 -16.31 -13.24 14.78
N VAL A 40 -15.35 -14.03 15.26
CA VAL A 40 -15.26 -15.46 14.93
C VAL A 40 -16.48 -16.23 15.44
N PHE A 41 -16.88 -16.03 16.70
CA PHE A 41 -18.07 -16.70 17.23
C PHE A 41 -19.34 -16.27 16.51
N ALA A 42 -19.51 -14.98 16.23
CA ALA A 42 -20.65 -14.48 15.48
C ALA A 42 -20.69 -15.06 14.06
N ALA A 43 -19.55 -15.11 13.37
CA ALA A 43 -19.45 -15.67 12.03
C ALA A 43 -19.78 -17.18 12.02
N ASN A 44 -19.26 -17.95 12.98
CA ASN A 44 -19.61 -19.36 13.13
C ASN A 44 -21.10 -19.57 13.42
N GLY A 45 -21.68 -18.76 14.32
CA GLY A 45 -23.10 -18.81 14.64
C GLY A 45 -23.98 -18.47 13.45
N LEU A 46 -23.61 -17.45 12.66
CA LEU A 46 -24.31 -17.09 11.42
C LEU A 46 -24.21 -18.21 10.38
N SER A 47 -23.03 -18.79 10.16
CA SER A 47 -22.82 -19.88 9.21
C SER A 47 -23.62 -21.14 9.54
N ALA A 48 -23.98 -21.35 10.82
CA ALA A 48 -24.80 -22.48 11.26
C ALA A 48 -26.31 -22.30 11.03
N LEU A 49 -26.76 -21.10 10.64
CA LEU A 49 -28.17 -20.87 10.33
C LEU A 49 -28.53 -21.56 9.00
N PRO A 50 -29.64 -22.32 8.90
CA PRO A 50 -30.00 -23.06 7.68
C PRO A 50 -30.10 -22.19 6.43
N ALA A 51 -30.56 -20.94 6.57
CA ALA A 51 -30.66 -19.99 5.48
C ALA A 51 -29.27 -19.55 4.96
N VAL A 52 -28.32 -19.33 5.88
CA VAL A 52 -26.95 -18.93 5.54
C VAL A 52 -26.19 -20.12 4.94
N GLU A 53 -26.37 -21.31 5.51
CA GLU A 53 -25.80 -22.53 4.95
C GLU A 53 -26.31 -22.78 3.51
N SER A 54 -27.61 -22.67 3.27
CA SER A 54 -28.19 -22.78 1.92
C SER A 54 -27.66 -21.70 0.97
N PHE A 55 -27.48 -20.47 1.46
CA PHE A 55 -26.89 -19.39 0.69
C PHE A 55 -25.44 -19.71 0.30
N MET A 56 -24.62 -20.19 1.24
CA MET A 56 -23.22 -20.55 0.99
C MET A 56 -23.07 -21.78 0.09
N ARG A 57 -24.04 -22.70 0.07
CA ARG A 57 -24.08 -23.79 -0.92
C ARG A 57 -24.36 -23.29 -2.34
N THR A 58 -25.21 -22.26 -2.45
CA THR A 58 -25.54 -21.61 -3.73
C THR A 58 -24.39 -20.71 -4.21
N TYR A 59 -23.71 -20.05 -3.27
CA TYR A 59 -22.59 -19.15 -3.50
C TYR A 59 -21.39 -19.60 -2.66
N PRO A 60 -20.57 -20.55 -3.15
CA PRO A 60 -19.51 -21.18 -2.36
C PRO A 60 -18.31 -20.28 -2.06
N GLY A 61 -18.26 -19.07 -2.63
CA GLY A 61 -17.15 -18.13 -2.48
C GLY A 61 -16.38 -17.87 -3.77
N VAL A 62 -16.73 -18.55 -4.86
CA VAL A 62 -16.09 -18.43 -6.18
C VAL A 62 -17.13 -17.98 -7.20
N SER A 63 -16.82 -16.87 -7.88
CA SER A 63 -17.65 -16.34 -8.97
C SER A 63 -17.43 -17.14 -10.25
N THR A 64 -18.48 -17.26 -11.05
CA THR A 64 -18.42 -17.86 -12.39
C THR A 64 -17.39 -17.12 -13.23
N GLN A 65 -16.47 -17.87 -13.85
CA GLN A 65 -15.40 -17.30 -14.67
C GLN A 65 -15.59 -17.61 -16.17
N PRO A 66 -15.25 -16.69 -17.08
CA PRO A 66 -15.25 -16.99 -18.51
C PRO A 66 -14.29 -18.13 -18.86
N ALA A 67 -14.66 -18.99 -19.81
CA ALA A 67 -13.80 -20.08 -20.29
C ALA A 67 -12.45 -19.59 -20.86
N ALA A 68 -12.39 -18.32 -21.28
CA ALA A 68 -11.19 -17.69 -21.83
C ALA A 68 -10.19 -17.20 -20.76
N VAL A 69 -10.47 -17.37 -19.46
CA VAL A 69 -9.53 -16.97 -18.40
C VAL A 69 -8.21 -17.75 -18.54
N PRO A 70 -7.06 -17.07 -18.70
CA PRO A 70 -5.77 -17.76 -18.76
C PRO A 70 -5.49 -18.52 -17.46
N LEU A 71 -5.06 -19.78 -17.59
CA LEU A 71 -4.64 -20.60 -16.45
C LEU A 71 -3.23 -20.23 -15.99
N GLY A 72 -3.04 -20.22 -14.67
CA GLY A 72 -1.74 -19.99 -14.04
C GLY A 72 -1.28 -18.53 -14.03
N ILE A 73 -0.07 -18.34 -13.52
CA ILE A 73 0.56 -17.04 -13.38
C ILE A 73 1.75 -16.96 -14.35
N PRO A 74 1.72 -16.06 -15.36
CA PRO A 74 2.85 -15.91 -16.25
C PRO A 74 4.03 -15.27 -15.53
N THR A 75 5.25 -15.58 -15.97
CA THR A 75 6.49 -15.07 -15.36
C THR A 75 6.52 -13.55 -15.28
N TRP A 76 5.93 -12.86 -16.26
CA TRP A 76 5.86 -11.40 -16.25
C TRP A 76 5.05 -10.86 -15.07
N LEU A 77 3.96 -11.55 -14.72
CA LEU A 77 3.08 -11.15 -13.63
C LEU A 77 3.77 -11.35 -12.28
N ALA A 78 4.57 -12.41 -12.15
CA ALA A 78 5.34 -12.69 -10.95
C ALA A 78 6.41 -11.62 -10.65
N TRP A 79 7.23 -11.25 -11.64
CA TRP A 79 8.23 -10.20 -11.41
C TRP A 79 7.60 -8.81 -11.30
N GLN A 80 6.50 -8.53 -12.02
CA GLN A 80 5.72 -7.30 -11.84
C GLN A 80 5.16 -7.17 -10.43
N HIS A 81 4.65 -8.27 -9.86
CA HIS A 81 4.18 -8.30 -8.48
C HIS A 81 5.32 -7.96 -7.50
N GLY A 82 6.46 -8.64 -7.59
CA GLY A 82 7.62 -8.38 -6.74
C GLY A 82 8.16 -6.95 -6.88
N LEU A 83 8.25 -6.43 -8.11
CA LEU A 83 8.71 -5.07 -8.38
C LEU A 83 7.72 -4.01 -7.87
N ASN A 84 6.41 -4.25 -8.02
CA ASN A 84 5.37 -3.40 -7.47
C ASN A 84 5.40 -3.37 -5.95
N ALA A 85 5.60 -4.52 -5.30
CA ALA A 85 5.77 -4.61 -3.83
C ALA A 85 6.97 -3.78 -3.35
N PHE A 86 8.09 -3.81 -4.10
CA PHE A 86 9.24 -2.97 -3.83
C PHE A 86 8.90 -1.47 -3.97
N PHE A 87 8.29 -1.05 -5.08
CA PHE A 87 7.98 0.36 -5.29
C PHE A 87 6.95 0.90 -4.30
N ILE A 88 5.86 0.17 -4.05
CA ILE A 88 4.79 0.64 -3.16
C ILE A 88 5.30 0.84 -1.73
N LEU A 89 6.25 0.00 -1.26
CA LEU A 89 6.91 0.19 0.03
C LEU A 89 7.56 1.59 0.13
N PHE A 90 8.29 2.00 -0.89
CA PHE A 90 8.98 3.29 -0.89
C PHE A 90 8.05 4.46 -1.18
N VAL A 91 7.03 4.28 -2.02
CA VAL A 91 5.95 5.26 -2.23
C VAL A 91 5.25 5.57 -0.91
N LEU A 92 4.82 4.55 -0.16
CA LEU A 92 4.15 4.72 1.13
C LEU A 92 5.07 5.38 2.18
N ARG A 93 6.33 4.92 2.27
CA ARG A 93 7.32 5.49 3.18
C ARG A 93 7.54 6.98 2.91
N THR A 94 7.78 7.34 1.66
CA THR A 94 8.10 8.71 1.26
C THR A 94 6.88 9.62 1.35
N GLY A 95 5.68 9.13 1.00
CA GLY A 95 4.43 9.85 1.19
C GLY A 95 4.16 10.15 2.67
N TRP A 96 4.47 9.21 3.55
CA TRP A 96 4.39 9.42 5.00
C TRP A 96 5.40 10.48 5.48
N GLN A 97 6.62 10.48 4.97
CA GLN A 97 7.63 11.51 5.28
C GLN A 97 7.17 12.90 4.83
N VAL A 98 6.68 13.03 3.59
CA VAL A 98 6.11 14.29 3.07
C VAL A 98 5.03 14.86 4.00
N ARG A 99 4.18 13.98 4.57
CA ARG A 99 3.11 14.39 5.48
C ARG A 99 3.61 14.75 6.89
N THR A 100 4.62 14.06 7.39
CA THR A 100 5.04 14.15 8.80
C THR A 100 6.20 15.11 9.04
N THR A 101 7.02 15.38 8.02
CA THR A 101 8.13 16.35 8.09
C THR A 101 7.59 17.78 8.09
N LYS A 102 7.31 18.33 9.28
CA LYS A 102 6.75 19.69 9.43
C LYS A 102 7.74 20.83 9.13
N ARG A 103 9.04 20.59 9.30
CA ARG A 103 10.10 21.61 9.14
C ARG A 103 11.28 21.04 8.31
N PRO A 104 11.11 20.89 6.99
CA PRO A 104 12.19 20.42 6.13
C PRO A 104 13.36 21.42 6.11
N SER A 105 14.58 20.90 6.18
CA SER A 105 15.82 21.69 6.16
C SER A 105 16.59 21.56 4.84
N ILE A 106 16.21 20.61 3.99
CA ILE A 106 16.87 20.32 2.71
C ILE A 106 15.84 20.40 1.59
N PHE A 107 16.19 21.16 0.57
CA PHE A 107 15.40 21.37 -0.64
C PHE A 107 16.20 20.95 -1.86
N TRP A 108 15.48 20.64 -2.92
CA TRP A 108 16.02 20.32 -4.23
C TRP A 108 15.38 21.23 -5.27
N THR A 109 16.18 21.67 -6.24
CA THR A 109 15.69 22.42 -7.41
C THR A 109 16.32 21.85 -8.67
N ARG A 110 15.48 21.40 -9.61
CA ARG A 110 15.92 20.81 -10.88
C ARG A 110 16.90 21.71 -11.64
N THR A 111 17.91 21.12 -12.27
CA THR A 111 18.73 21.82 -13.26
C THR A 111 18.15 21.64 -14.66
N ASN A 112 18.19 22.68 -15.49
CA ASN A 112 17.68 22.64 -16.88
C ASN A 112 18.78 22.30 -17.90
N THR A 113 19.91 21.75 -17.44
CA THR A 113 21.12 21.57 -18.25
C THR A 113 21.39 20.11 -18.64
N GLY A 114 20.78 19.13 -17.95
CA GLY A 114 20.93 17.70 -18.23
C GLY A 114 19.99 17.16 -19.30
N TRP A 115 19.79 15.83 -19.28
CA TRP A 115 18.94 15.10 -20.23
C TRP A 115 17.45 15.46 -20.13
N LEU A 116 16.97 15.79 -18.93
CA LEU A 116 15.59 16.20 -18.68
C LEU A 116 15.45 17.73 -18.69
N ARG A 117 15.16 18.29 -19.86
CA ARG A 117 14.88 19.72 -20.06
C ARG A 117 13.37 19.96 -20.07
N THR A 118 12.91 20.99 -19.36
CA THR A 118 11.51 21.42 -19.47
C THR A 118 11.44 22.91 -19.74
N LYS A 119 10.42 23.32 -20.48
CA LYS A 119 10.20 24.71 -20.91
C LYS A 119 10.03 25.68 -19.73
N ASN A 120 9.52 25.21 -18.59
CA ASN A 120 9.20 26.06 -17.45
C ASN A 120 10.38 26.20 -16.47
N PRO A 121 10.43 27.32 -15.72
CA PRO A 121 11.46 27.51 -14.69
C PRO A 121 11.37 26.39 -13.64
N PRO A 122 12.53 25.89 -13.15
CA PRO A 122 12.56 24.91 -12.07
C PRO A 122 11.83 25.37 -10.81
N ILE A 123 11.11 24.44 -10.19
CA ILE A 123 10.41 24.68 -8.92
C ILE A 123 11.22 24.07 -7.79
N ARG A 124 11.40 24.84 -6.71
CA ARG A 124 12.01 24.34 -5.47
C ARG A 124 11.01 23.45 -4.73
N ILE A 125 11.45 22.25 -4.37
CA ILE A 125 10.67 21.28 -3.60
C ILE A 125 11.50 20.74 -2.43
N THR A 126 10.84 20.15 -1.43
CA THR A 126 11.56 19.48 -0.33
C THR A 126 12.24 18.22 -0.84
N LEU A 127 13.32 17.79 -0.17
CA LEU A 127 13.99 16.53 -0.54
C LEU A 127 13.06 15.32 -0.40
N ASP A 128 12.21 15.30 0.63
CA ASP A 128 11.22 14.24 0.85
C ASP A 128 10.21 14.17 -0.32
N LEU A 129 9.74 15.32 -0.80
CA LEU A 129 8.82 15.38 -1.94
C LEU A 129 9.51 14.96 -3.25
N TRP A 130 10.78 15.35 -3.44
CA TRP A 130 11.56 14.88 -4.57
C TRP A 130 11.65 13.35 -4.57
N GLN A 131 11.96 12.75 -3.42
CA GLN A 131 12.07 11.29 -3.30
C GLN A 131 10.73 10.61 -3.59
N HIS A 132 9.61 11.16 -3.08
CA HIS A 132 8.28 10.65 -3.35
C HIS A 132 7.95 10.67 -4.85
N ILE A 133 8.18 11.80 -5.53
CA ILE A 133 7.94 11.92 -6.97
C ILE A 133 8.79 10.93 -7.78
N VAL A 134 10.04 10.67 -7.38
CA VAL A 134 10.90 9.68 -8.05
C VAL A 134 10.29 8.28 -7.95
N PHE A 135 9.93 7.83 -6.75
CA PHE A 135 9.30 6.52 -6.56
C PHE A 135 7.92 6.43 -7.21
N ASP A 136 7.11 7.48 -7.14
CA ASP A 136 5.81 7.56 -7.82
C ASP A 136 5.97 7.45 -9.33
N SER A 137 6.99 8.09 -9.90
CA SER A 137 7.25 8.03 -11.35
C SER A 137 7.67 6.63 -11.78
N LEU A 138 8.56 5.98 -11.02
CA LEU A 138 8.96 4.59 -11.28
C LEU A 138 7.77 3.64 -11.14
N TRP A 139 6.96 3.82 -10.09
CA TRP A 139 5.75 3.05 -9.84
C TRP A 139 4.70 3.26 -10.94
N ALA A 140 4.52 4.49 -11.43
CA ALA A 140 3.60 4.80 -12.52
C ALA A 140 4.05 4.18 -13.85
N VAL A 141 5.35 4.24 -14.18
CA VAL A 141 5.90 3.55 -15.36
C VAL A 141 5.70 2.04 -15.24
N ASN A 142 5.98 1.47 -14.07
CA ASN A 142 5.72 0.07 -13.78
C ASN A 142 4.25 -0.29 -13.99
N GLY A 143 3.34 0.54 -13.47
CA GLY A 143 1.90 0.40 -13.64
C GLY A 143 1.44 0.46 -15.10
N ILE A 144 2.02 1.34 -15.91
CA ILE A 144 1.74 1.39 -17.36
C ILE A 144 2.14 0.08 -18.03
N VAL A 145 3.36 -0.40 -17.77
CA VAL A 145 3.83 -1.70 -18.32
C VAL A 145 2.92 -2.84 -17.85
N PHE A 146 2.54 -2.84 -16.57
CA PHE A 146 1.62 -3.81 -16.00
C PHE A 146 0.27 -3.79 -16.72
N TYR A 147 -0.35 -2.61 -16.91
CA TYR A 147 -1.63 -2.47 -17.60
C TYR A 147 -1.54 -2.99 -19.04
N VAL A 148 -0.48 -2.63 -19.79
CA VAL A 148 -0.28 -3.13 -21.15
C VAL A 148 -0.21 -4.64 -21.18
N LEU A 149 0.62 -5.26 -20.34
CA LEU A 149 0.76 -6.72 -20.28
C LEU A 149 -0.52 -7.40 -19.79
N LEU A 150 -1.21 -6.82 -18.81
CA LEU A 150 -2.45 -7.33 -18.24
C LEU A 150 -3.54 -7.46 -19.30
N PHE A 151 -3.72 -6.43 -20.13
CA PHE A 151 -4.70 -6.45 -21.21
C PHE A 151 -4.22 -7.28 -22.41
N ALA A 152 -2.95 -7.16 -22.81
CA ALA A 152 -2.41 -7.89 -23.96
C ALA A 152 -2.38 -9.42 -23.78
N THR A 153 -2.30 -9.91 -22.54
CA THR A 153 -2.23 -11.35 -22.24
C THR A 153 -3.55 -11.93 -21.71
N GLY A 154 -4.62 -11.14 -21.66
CA GLY A 154 -5.93 -11.58 -21.13
C GLY A 154 -5.97 -11.77 -19.62
N GLN A 155 -4.88 -11.51 -18.90
CA GLN A 155 -4.78 -11.68 -17.45
C GLN A 155 -5.73 -10.76 -16.66
N TRP A 156 -6.23 -9.68 -17.28
CA TRP A 156 -7.29 -8.84 -16.71
C TRP A 156 -8.55 -9.64 -16.33
N LEU A 157 -8.87 -10.71 -17.05
CA LEU A 157 -10.05 -11.56 -16.78
C LEU A 157 -10.00 -12.23 -15.40
N ARG A 158 -8.81 -12.35 -14.78
CA ARG A 158 -8.66 -12.92 -13.43
C ARG A 158 -9.04 -11.94 -12.33
N ILE A 159 -9.05 -10.64 -12.61
CA ILE A 159 -9.18 -9.58 -11.59
C ILE A 159 -10.28 -8.56 -11.91
N VAL A 160 -10.97 -8.70 -13.05
CA VAL A 160 -12.14 -7.88 -13.39
C VAL A 160 -13.40 -8.73 -13.23
N PRO A 161 -14.37 -8.32 -12.40
CA PRO A 161 -15.62 -9.04 -12.28
C PRO A 161 -16.36 -9.05 -13.62
N THR A 162 -16.77 -10.23 -14.07
CA THR A 162 -17.51 -10.42 -15.33
C THR A 162 -18.94 -10.89 -15.10
N ASN A 163 -19.27 -11.31 -13.87
CA ASN A 163 -20.58 -11.81 -13.48
C ASN A 163 -21.03 -11.17 -12.16
N TRP A 164 -22.35 -11.00 -12.00
CA TRP A 164 -22.95 -10.40 -10.81
C TRP A 164 -22.95 -11.33 -9.59
N ASP A 165 -22.76 -12.64 -9.79
CA ASP A 165 -22.63 -13.62 -8.72
C ASP A 165 -21.38 -13.40 -7.84
N VAL A 166 -20.46 -12.53 -8.27
CA VAL A 166 -19.27 -12.13 -7.48
C VAL A 166 -19.64 -11.51 -6.14
N PHE A 167 -20.72 -10.73 -6.06
CA PHE A 167 -21.10 -10.05 -4.83
C PHE A 167 -21.60 -11.03 -3.76
N PRO A 168 -22.60 -11.89 -4.03
CA PRO A 168 -23.00 -12.89 -3.05
C PRO A 168 -21.87 -13.89 -2.71
N ASN A 169 -21.05 -14.30 -3.69
CA ASN A 169 -19.88 -15.12 -3.40
C ASN A 169 -18.85 -14.40 -2.51
N ALA A 170 -18.64 -13.10 -2.67
CA ALA A 170 -17.72 -12.35 -1.82
C ALA A 170 -18.23 -12.25 -0.37
N VAL A 171 -19.55 -12.22 -0.17
CA VAL A 171 -20.16 -12.33 1.17
C VAL A 171 -19.83 -13.69 1.80
N SER A 172 -20.04 -14.78 1.07
CA SER A 172 -19.68 -16.13 1.55
C SER A 172 -18.19 -16.25 1.88
N ALA A 173 -17.31 -15.79 0.99
CA ALA A 173 -15.86 -15.81 1.22
C ALA A 173 -15.46 -14.95 2.44
N GLY A 174 -16.09 -13.78 2.62
CA GLY A 174 -15.89 -12.93 3.78
C GLY A 174 -16.32 -13.61 5.08
N LEU A 175 -17.47 -14.29 5.07
CA LEU A 175 -17.95 -15.06 6.21
C LEU A 175 -17.05 -16.25 6.52
N GLN A 176 -16.55 -16.95 5.51
CA GLN A 176 -15.55 -18.03 5.64
C GLN A 176 -14.29 -17.54 6.34
N TYR A 177 -13.66 -16.46 5.85
CA TYR A 177 -12.50 -15.84 6.52
C TYR A 177 -12.81 -15.39 7.95
N ALA A 178 -13.97 -14.76 8.18
CA ALA A 178 -14.38 -14.32 9.52
C ALA A 178 -14.62 -15.50 10.48
N SER A 179 -15.08 -16.64 9.96
CA SER A 179 -15.47 -17.82 10.74
C SER A 179 -14.33 -18.74 11.12
N LEU A 180 -13.11 -18.52 10.65
CA LEU A 180 -12.05 -19.47 10.98
C LEU A 180 -11.91 -20.60 9.93
N ASN A 181 -12.75 -20.59 8.89
CA ASN A 181 -12.92 -21.69 7.94
C ASN A 181 -12.59 -21.18 6.54
N TRP A 182 -11.31 -21.20 6.20
CA TRP A 182 -10.80 -20.53 5.01
C TRP A 182 -11.37 -21.13 3.72
N PRO A 183 -11.69 -20.29 2.72
CA PRO A 183 -12.01 -20.79 1.38
C PRO A 183 -10.86 -21.65 0.86
N THR A 184 -11.19 -22.66 0.05
CA THR A 184 -10.17 -23.41 -0.69
C THR A 184 -9.49 -22.45 -1.67
N ASP A 185 -8.22 -22.11 -1.39
CA ASP A 185 -7.45 -21.20 -2.23
C ASP A 185 -6.93 -21.94 -3.47
N ALA A 186 -7.48 -21.61 -4.63
CA ALA A 186 -7.06 -22.14 -5.93
C ALA A 186 -6.34 -21.07 -6.77
N GLY A 187 -5.46 -20.26 -6.14
CA GLY A 187 -4.87 -19.06 -6.72
C GLY A 187 -4.17 -19.22 -8.08
N TRP A 188 -3.77 -20.45 -8.42
CA TRP A 188 -3.29 -20.81 -9.76
C TRP A 188 -4.39 -20.81 -10.82
N VAL A 189 -5.56 -21.34 -10.50
CA VAL A 189 -6.72 -21.41 -11.40
C VAL A 189 -7.49 -20.09 -11.35
N HIS A 190 -7.93 -19.68 -10.16
CA HIS A 190 -8.76 -18.50 -9.94
C HIS A 190 -8.58 -17.93 -8.53
N TYR A 191 -8.99 -16.67 -8.37
CA TYR A 191 -9.17 -16.07 -7.04
C TYR A 191 -10.60 -16.26 -6.56
N ASN A 192 -10.77 -16.38 -5.23
CA ASN A 192 -12.12 -16.29 -4.67
C ASN A 192 -12.71 -14.90 -4.90
N ALA A 193 -14.03 -14.76 -4.78
CA ALA A 193 -14.73 -13.54 -5.16
C ALA A 193 -14.32 -12.32 -4.32
N LEU A 194 -14.01 -12.49 -3.03
CA LEU A 194 -13.54 -11.39 -2.18
C LEU A 194 -12.14 -10.92 -2.58
N GLN A 195 -11.23 -11.85 -2.87
CA GLN A 195 -9.91 -11.54 -3.42
C GLN A 195 -10.03 -10.83 -4.77
N LEU A 196 -10.87 -11.34 -5.68
CA LEU A 196 -11.11 -10.72 -6.99
C LEU A 196 -11.57 -9.26 -6.86
N LEU A 197 -12.61 -8.99 -6.05
CA LEU A 197 -13.08 -7.62 -5.81
C LEU A 197 -12.00 -6.74 -5.16
N SER A 198 -11.21 -7.30 -4.25
CA SER A 198 -10.10 -6.59 -3.62
C SER A 198 -9.00 -6.21 -4.62
N TYR A 199 -8.62 -7.13 -5.51
CA TYR A 199 -7.64 -6.88 -6.56
C TYR A 199 -8.16 -5.91 -7.60
N PHE A 200 -9.44 -6.03 -7.98
CA PHE A 200 -10.11 -5.04 -8.82
C PHE A 200 -10.02 -3.64 -8.21
N ALA A 201 -10.39 -3.51 -6.94
CA ALA A 201 -10.38 -2.23 -6.23
C ALA A 201 -8.96 -1.64 -6.14
N VAL A 202 -7.95 -2.46 -5.84
CA VAL A 202 -6.55 -2.01 -5.76
C VAL A 202 -6.03 -1.55 -7.13
N VAL A 203 -6.24 -2.36 -8.17
CA VAL A 203 -5.66 -2.13 -9.49
C VAL A 203 -6.40 -1.03 -10.25
N PHE A 204 -7.73 -1.05 -10.26
CA PHE A 204 -8.56 -0.20 -11.13
C PHE A 204 -9.20 1.00 -10.43
N LEU A 205 -9.20 1.05 -9.09
CA LEU A 205 -9.74 2.19 -8.35
C LEU A 205 -8.62 2.91 -7.57
N ALA A 206 -8.01 2.24 -6.60
CA ALA A 206 -7.06 2.86 -5.68
C ALA A 206 -5.80 3.36 -6.40
N ALA A 207 -5.20 2.56 -7.29
CA ALA A 207 -4.01 2.98 -8.02
C ALA A 207 -4.28 4.18 -8.96
N PRO A 208 -5.34 4.19 -9.78
CA PRO A 208 -5.72 5.38 -10.56
C PRO A 208 -6.05 6.59 -9.69
N ILE A 209 -6.75 6.42 -8.57
CA ILE A 209 -7.03 7.51 -7.63
C ILE A 209 -5.72 8.10 -7.10
N ALA A 210 -4.76 7.26 -6.68
CA ALA A 210 -3.45 7.69 -6.21
C ALA A 210 -2.70 8.51 -7.28
N LEU A 211 -2.70 8.03 -8.53
CA LEU A 211 -2.06 8.71 -9.66
C LEU A 211 -2.72 10.06 -9.97
N VAL A 212 -4.04 10.10 -10.12
CA VAL A 212 -4.79 11.32 -10.46
C VAL A 212 -4.64 12.36 -9.35
N THR A 213 -4.79 11.95 -8.09
CA THR A 213 -4.63 12.85 -6.95
C THR A 213 -3.18 13.33 -6.80
N GLY A 214 -2.18 12.46 -7.04
CA GLY A 214 -0.76 12.81 -7.03
C GLY A 214 -0.39 13.82 -8.12
N LEU A 215 -0.81 13.59 -9.36
CA LEU A 215 -0.63 14.52 -10.48
C LEU A 215 -1.29 15.88 -10.20
N ARG A 216 -2.49 15.87 -9.62
CA ARG A 216 -3.21 17.09 -9.25
C ARG A 216 -2.46 17.95 -8.24
N MET A 217 -1.75 17.31 -7.31
CA MET A 217 -0.95 17.97 -6.28
C MET A 217 0.48 18.28 -6.72
N SER A 218 0.90 17.81 -7.90
CA SER A 218 2.31 17.90 -8.29
C SER A 218 2.74 19.36 -8.51
N PRO A 219 3.95 19.74 -8.07
CA PRO A 219 4.46 21.09 -8.27
C PRO A 219 4.56 21.45 -9.75
N GLY A 220 4.04 22.62 -10.14
CA GLY A 220 4.04 23.12 -11.52
C GLY A 220 2.85 22.65 -12.35
N LEU A 221 2.42 21.39 -12.22
CA LEU A 221 1.19 20.92 -12.87
C LEU A 221 -0.05 21.48 -12.17
N SER A 222 -0.04 21.53 -10.83
CA SER A 222 -1.11 22.13 -10.03
C SER A 222 -1.46 23.57 -10.46
N ALA A 223 -0.45 24.38 -10.83
CA ALA A 223 -0.66 25.73 -11.36
C ALA A 223 -1.35 25.74 -12.73
N ARG A 224 -1.01 24.79 -13.60
CA ARG A 224 -1.64 24.62 -14.93
C ARG A 224 -3.08 24.08 -14.82
N LEU A 225 -3.36 23.30 -13.79
CA LEU A 225 -4.67 22.67 -13.56
C LEU A 225 -5.65 23.54 -12.77
N ARG A 226 -5.34 24.82 -12.48
CA ARG A 226 -6.22 25.73 -11.72
C ARG A 226 -7.63 25.86 -12.29
N ARG A 227 -7.80 25.74 -13.61
CA ARG A 227 -9.12 25.74 -14.25
C ARG A 227 -10.04 24.60 -13.76
N PHE A 228 -9.46 23.52 -13.25
CA PHE A 228 -10.18 22.37 -12.69
C PHE A 228 -10.46 22.50 -11.19
N ASP A 229 -10.08 23.61 -10.54
CA ASP A 229 -10.33 23.84 -9.11
C ASP A 229 -11.83 23.77 -8.77
N ARG A 230 -12.72 24.11 -9.72
CA ARG A 230 -14.18 24.05 -9.57
C ARG A 230 -14.72 22.61 -9.50
N VAL A 231 -14.11 21.68 -10.25
CA VAL A 231 -14.58 20.28 -10.37
C VAL A 231 -13.80 19.36 -9.43
N PHE A 232 -12.49 19.59 -9.30
CA PHE A 232 -11.61 18.80 -8.46
C PHE A 232 -10.69 19.68 -7.59
N PRO A 233 -11.20 20.12 -6.42
CA PRO A 233 -10.47 21.01 -5.52
C PRO A 233 -9.23 20.35 -4.89
N LEU A 234 -8.16 21.12 -4.70
CA LEU A 234 -6.93 20.66 -4.03
C LEU A 234 -7.15 20.05 -2.63
N PRO A 235 -8.04 20.59 -1.75
CA PRO A 235 -8.32 19.96 -0.47
C PRO A 235 -8.90 18.54 -0.60
N VAL A 236 -9.77 18.32 -1.60
CA VAL A 236 -10.36 17.01 -1.88
C VAL A 236 -9.29 16.05 -2.37
N ALA A 237 -8.45 16.47 -3.32
CA ALA A 237 -7.33 15.66 -3.81
C ALA A 237 -6.40 15.22 -2.67
N ARG A 238 -6.05 16.12 -1.74
CA ARG A 238 -5.23 15.80 -0.56
C ARG A 238 -5.89 14.78 0.37
N ARG A 239 -7.19 14.89 0.61
CA ARG A 239 -7.95 13.94 1.46
C ARG A 239 -8.00 12.56 0.80
N LEU A 240 -8.36 12.50 -0.49
CA LEU A 240 -8.44 11.26 -1.24
C LEU A 240 -7.07 10.57 -1.37
N HIS A 241 -6.01 11.31 -1.67
CA HIS A 241 -4.66 10.76 -1.75
C HIS A 241 -4.23 10.12 -0.42
N PHE A 242 -4.49 10.81 0.69
CA PHE A 242 -4.18 10.27 2.01
C PHE A 242 -5.06 9.07 2.39
N ALA A 243 -6.36 9.12 2.08
CA ALA A 243 -7.25 7.97 2.29
C ALA A 243 -6.78 6.75 1.48
N THR A 244 -6.29 6.97 0.26
CA THR A 244 -5.72 5.92 -0.61
C THR A 244 -4.44 5.33 -0.03
N LEU A 245 -3.56 6.15 0.57
CA LEU A 245 -2.40 5.67 1.32
C LEU A 245 -2.82 4.75 2.47
N ILE A 246 -3.83 5.14 3.27
CA ILE A 246 -4.34 4.31 4.36
C ILE A 246 -4.93 3.01 3.82
N PHE A 247 -5.73 3.08 2.76
CA PHE A 247 -6.28 1.90 2.08
C PHE A 247 -5.18 0.94 1.64
N PHE A 248 -4.12 1.42 0.97
CA PHE A 248 -3.01 0.55 0.56
C PHE A 248 -2.31 -0.10 1.76
N VAL A 249 -2.08 0.64 2.85
CA VAL A 249 -1.48 0.06 4.06
C VAL A 249 -2.35 -1.06 4.63
N VAL A 250 -3.65 -0.83 4.78
CA VAL A 250 -4.59 -1.85 5.29
C VAL A 250 -4.64 -3.05 4.35
N PHE A 251 -4.77 -2.81 3.03
CA PHE A 251 -4.78 -3.87 2.03
C PHE A 251 -3.50 -4.72 2.10
N ILE A 252 -2.31 -4.11 2.14
CA ILE A 252 -1.04 -4.85 2.19
C ILE A 252 -0.96 -5.70 3.45
N ILE A 253 -1.37 -5.18 4.61
CA ILE A 253 -1.35 -5.94 5.87
C ILE A 253 -2.26 -7.17 5.77
N VAL A 254 -3.51 -6.98 5.36
CA VAL A 254 -4.49 -8.07 5.24
C VAL A 254 -4.05 -9.06 4.15
N HIS A 255 -3.61 -8.57 2.99
CA HIS A 255 -3.16 -9.38 1.88
C HIS A 255 -1.98 -10.28 2.28
N VAL A 256 -0.92 -9.72 2.89
CA VAL A 256 0.24 -10.50 3.33
C VAL A 256 -0.14 -11.49 4.43
N LEU A 257 -1.01 -11.10 5.37
CA LEU A 257 -1.52 -12.02 6.39
C LEU A 257 -2.19 -13.23 5.75
N LEU A 258 -3.09 -13.01 4.78
CA LEU A 258 -3.76 -14.10 4.07
C LEU A 258 -2.77 -14.97 3.30
N VAL A 259 -1.85 -14.36 2.54
CA VAL A 259 -0.81 -15.12 1.83
C VAL A 259 -0.05 -16.06 2.75
N LEU A 260 0.30 -15.61 3.97
CA LEU A 260 1.05 -16.41 4.94
C LEU A 260 0.21 -17.46 5.67
N THR A 261 -1.10 -17.24 5.80
CA THR A 261 -2.00 -18.12 6.58
C THR A 261 -2.76 -19.13 5.73
N THR A 262 -2.79 -18.97 4.40
CA THR A 262 -3.55 -19.85 3.48
C THR A 262 -2.69 -20.75 2.60
N GLY A 263 -1.51 -21.14 3.11
CA GLY A 263 -0.56 -21.95 2.35
C GLY A 263 0.57 -21.13 1.75
N ALA A 264 1.35 -20.48 2.63
CA ALA A 264 2.46 -19.58 2.27
C ALA A 264 3.38 -20.11 1.16
N ARG A 265 3.80 -21.37 1.24
CA ARG A 265 4.71 -21.98 0.24
C ARG A 265 4.09 -21.99 -1.16
N ALA A 266 2.86 -22.49 -1.28
CA ALA A 266 2.16 -22.57 -2.56
C ALA A 266 1.88 -21.18 -3.11
N ASN A 267 1.35 -20.27 -2.28
CA ASN A 267 1.09 -18.89 -2.64
C ASN A 267 2.36 -18.18 -3.15
N LEU A 268 3.48 -18.32 -2.44
CA LEU A 268 4.75 -17.72 -2.83
C LEU A 268 5.31 -18.35 -4.12
N ASN A 269 5.13 -19.65 -4.36
CA ASN A 269 5.49 -20.26 -5.64
C ASN A 269 4.65 -19.71 -6.80
N HIS A 270 3.33 -19.53 -6.61
CA HIS A 270 2.47 -18.93 -7.62
C HIS A 270 2.91 -17.50 -7.97
N MET A 271 3.12 -16.64 -6.97
CA MET A 271 3.30 -15.21 -7.19
C MET A 271 4.75 -14.74 -7.38
N TYR A 272 5.75 -15.47 -6.85
CA TYR A 272 7.17 -15.08 -6.99
C TYR A 272 7.94 -15.97 -7.98
N ALA A 273 7.54 -17.24 -8.15
CA ALA A 273 8.23 -18.16 -9.04
C ALA A 273 7.43 -18.49 -10.32
N ALA A 274 6.15 -18.10 -10.41
CA ALA A 274 5.26 -18.51 -11.50
C ALA A 274 5.19 -20.05 -11.66
N ARG A 275 5.11 -20.78 -10.54
CA ARG A 275 5.10 -22.25 -10.50
C ARG A 275 3.97 -22.78 -9.64
N ASN A 276 3.35 -23.88 -10.05
CA ASN A 276 2.37 -24.62 -9.27
C ASN A 276 2.93 -25.99 -8.85
N ASP A 277 3.88 -25.95 -7.91
CA ASP A 277 4.50 -27.13 -7.35
C ASP A 277 4.81 -26.94 -5.87
N ASP A 278 5.24 -28.02 -5.24
CA ASP A 278 5.78 -28.02 -3.89
C ASP A 278 7.25 -27.58 -3.88
N GLY A 279 7.70 -26.68 -4.75
CA GLY A 279 9.05 -26.12 -4.68
C GLY A 279 9.25 -25.19 -3.48
N TRP A 280 10.49 -24.76 -3.26
CA TRP A 280 10.81 -23.64 -2.33
C TRP A 280 11.30 -22.40 -3.07
N LEU A 281 11.35 -22.43 -4.41
CA LEU A 281 11.92 -21.37 -5.22
C LEU A 281 11.21 -20.03 -4.98
N GLY A 282 9.87 -20.01 -4.91
CA GLY A 282 9.10 -18.79 -4.65
C GLY A 282 9.43 -18.18 -3.29
N VAL A 283 9.64 -19.01 -2.28
CA VAL A 283 10.04 -18.58 -0.92
C VAL A 283 11.42 -17.92 -0.94
N TRP A 284 12.39 -18.51 -1.64
CA TRP A 284 13.74 -17.93 -1.74
C TRP A 284 13.76 -16.63 -2.54
N ILE A 285 13.00 -16.54 -3.64
CA ILE A 285 12.86 -15.28 -4.40
C ILE A 285 12.21 -14.21 -3.53
N PHE A 286 11.15 -14.56 -2.79
CA PHE A 286 10.51 -13.65 -1.84
C PHE A 286 11.49 -13.15 -0.77
N ALA A 287 12.21 -14.05 -0.12
CA ALA A 287 13.22 -13.69 0.88
C ALA A 287 14.31 -12.76 0.29
N GLY A 288 14.79 -13.06 -0.92
CA GLY A 288 15.73 -12.20 -1.63
C GLY A 288 15.15 -10.80 -1.91
N SER A 289 13.87 -10.72 -2.29
CA SER A 289 13.19 -9.43 -2.50
C SER A 289 13.07 -8.60 -1.22
N LEU A 290 12.85 -9.25 -0.06
CA LEU A 290 12.83 -8.59 1.24
C LEU A 290 14.22 -8.07 1.64
N VAL A 291 15.28 -8.87 1.41
CA VAL A 291 16.66 -8.46 1.66
C VAL A 291 17.02 -7.26 0.79
N LEU A 292 16.66 -7.27 -0.50
CA LEU A 292 16.87 -6.14 -1.40
C LEU A 292 16.12 -4.89 -0.92
N ALA A 293 14.84 -5.03 -0.57
CA ALA A 293 14.04 -3.93 -0.05
C ALA A 293 14.64 -3.35 1.24
N ALA A 294 15.08 -4.20 2.17
CA ALA A 294 15.73 -3.81 3.41
C ALA A 294 17.07 -3.11 3.15
N ALA A 295 17.91 -3.63 2.24
CA ALA A 295 19.17 -3.02 1.86
C ALA A 295 18.97 -1.61 1.29
N VAL A 296 18.01 -1.43 0.38
CA VAL A 296 17.66 -0.11 -0.17
C VAL A 296 17.08 0.80 0.91
N TRP A 297 16.23 0.28 1.80
CA TRP A 297 15.66 1.04 2.91
C TRP A 297 16.73 1.58 3.85
N LEU A 298 17.67 0.73 4.27
CA LEU A 298 18.79 1.08 5.14
C LEU A 298 19.81 1.98 4.43
N GLY A 299 19.98 1.80 3.12
CA GLY A 299 20.84 2.59 2.25
C GLY A 299 20.28 3.97 1.91
N ALA A 300 18.95 4.15 1.94
CA ALA A 300 18.24 5.41 1.72
C ALA A 300 18.37 6.38 2.93
N ARG A 301 19.61 6.58 3.40
CA ARG A 301 20.00 7.56 4.40
C ARG A 301 20.01 8.96 3.77
N PRO A 302 19.81 10.03 4.56
CA PRO A 302 19.76 11.39 4.02
C PRO A 302 20.99 11.78 3.18
N ALA A 303 22.19 11.32 3.52
CA ALA A 303 23.40 11.59 2.74
C ALA A 303 23.36 10.96 1.34
N VAL A 304 22.92 9.71 1.24
CA VAL A 304 22.80 8.98 -0.03
C VAL A 304 21.72 9.60 -0.89
N VAL A 305 20.54 9.86 -0.32
CA VAL A 305 19.42 10.51 -1.03
C VAL A 305 19.84 11.87 -1.58
N ARG A 306 20.55 12.68 -0.80
CA ARG A 306 21.10 13.97 -1.27
C ARG A 306 22.08 13.78 -2.43
N ALA A 307 23.03 12.84 -2.33
CA ALA A 307 24.01 12.58 -3.37
C ALA A 307 23.35 12.14 -4.68
N VAL A 308 22.30 11.31 -4.61
CA VAL A 308 21.51 10.91 -5.78
C VAL A 308 20.75 12.10 -6.34
N ALA A 309 20.05 12.86 -5.50
CA ALA A 309 19.28 14.04 -5.91
C ALA A 309 20.15 15.12 -6.57
N ALA A 310 21.40 15.30 -6.10
CA ALA A 310 22.36 16.24 -6.66
C ALA A 310 22.73 15.95 -8.13
N ARG A 311 22.54 14.71 -8.62
CA ARG A 311 22.79 14.37 -10.03
C ARG A 311 21.78 14.99 -11.00
N SER A 312 20.60 15.39 -10.52
CA SER A 312 19.50 15.91 -11.35
C SER A 312 19.08 17.34 -10.98
N GLY A 313 19.72 17.93 -9.96
CA GLY A 313 19.39 19.27 -9.49
C GLY A 313 20.32 19.80 -8.41
N ARG A 314 20.08 21.03 -7.99
CA ARG A 314 20.84 21.70 -6.93
C ARG A 314 20.21 21.42 -5.56
N ILE A 315 21.04 21.07 -4.59
CA ILE A 315 20.65 20.92 -3.19
C ILE A 315 20.77 22.27 -2.48
N ILE A 316 19.75 22.63 -1.73
CA ILE A 316 19.66 23.90 -1.01
C ILE A 316 19.36 23.61 0.45
N HIS A 317 20.16 24.18 1.35
CA HIS A 317 19.93 24.11 2.77
C HIS A 317 19.12 25.31 3.23
N ARG A 318 18.20 25.08 4.17
CA ARG A 318 17.56 26.18 4.89
C ARG A 318 18.65 26.94 5.66
N THR A 319 18.89 28.20 5.29
CA THR A 319 19.66 29.11 6.12
C THR A 319 18.93 29.29 7.46
N ARG A 320 19.69 29.17 8.55
CA ARG A 320 19.15 29.36 9.91
C ARG A 320 18.61 30.76 10.09
#